data_AF-A0A9E4JEX0-F1
#
_entry.id   AF-A0A9E4JEX0-F1
#
_cell.length_a   1.000
_cell.length_b   1.000
_cell.length_c   1.000
_cell.angle_alpha   90.00
_cell.angle_beta   90.00
_cell.angle_gamma   90.00
#
_symmetry.space_group_name_H-M   'P 1'
#
loop_
_entity.id
_entity.type
_entity.pdbx_description
1 polymer ?
#
loop_
_entity_poly.entity_id
_entity_poly.type
_entity_poly.pdbx_seq_one_letter_code
_entity_poly.pdbx_strand_id
1 'polypeptide(L)'
;MSPAAVSSASAAWADVRRRLREMDAAFDRDGLTALVLAKNFAALAQAFLQAMEADGQTSSRFRAVVKALDLKTPSSQLARFLAKAED
;
A
#
# COMPACT_ATOMS: atom_id res chain seq x y z
N MET A 1 -16.17 -4.46 -28.57
CA MET A 1 -15.42 -4.90 -27.38
C MET A 1 -15.85 -4.04 -26.20
N SER A 2 -16.60 -4.58 -25.24
CA SER A 2 -17.08 -3.79 -24.10
C SER A 2 -15.93 -3.50 -23.12
N PRO A 3 -15.69 -2.24 -22.73
CA PRO A 3 -14.59 -1.83 -21.85
C PRO A 3 -14.75 -2.28 -20.38
N ALA A 4 -15.74 -3.12 -20.07
CA ALA A 4 -16.06 -3.57 -18.71
C ALA A 4 -15.10 -4.64 -18.15
N ALA A 5 -14.13 -5.13 -18.92
CA ALA A 5 -13.47 -6.42 -18.64
C ALA A 5 -11.99 -6.35 -18.24
N VAL A 6 -11.42 -5.16 -17.99
CA VAL A 6 -10.24 -5.14 -17.10
C VAL A 6 -10.81 -5.28 -15.69
N SER A 7 -10.93 -6.53 -15.24
CA SER A 7 -11.44 -6.89 -13.91
C SER A 7 -10.91 -5.95 -12.83
N SER A 8 -11.75 -5.54 -11.88
CA SER A 8 -11.33 -4.72 -10.73
C SER A 8 -10.13 -5.34 -10.00
N ALA A 9 -10.06 -6.67 -9.91
CA ALA A 9 -8.91 -7.39 -9.40
C ALA A 9 -7.67 -7.19 -10.29
N SER A 10 -7.81 -7.24 -11.62
CA SER A 10 -6.72 -6.96 -12.56
C SER A 10 -6.16 -5.54 -12.43
N ALA A 11 -7.02 -4.55 -12.19
CA ALA A 11 -6.61 -3.17 -11.96
C ALA A 11 -5.87 -3.03 -10.61
N ALA A 12 -6.36 -3.66 -9.54
CA ALA A 12 -5.72 -3.62 -8.23
C ALA A 12 -4.33 -4.30 -8.24
N TRP A 13 -4.20 -5.44 -8.92
CA TRP A 13 -2.91 -6.11 -9.11
C TRP A 13 -1.95 -5.33 -10.00
N ALA A 14 -2.45 -4.53 -10.96
CA ALA A 14 -1.61 -3.61 -11.72
C ALA A 14 -1.01 -2.52 -10.82
N ASP A 15 -1.77 -2.05 -9.83
CA ASP A 15 -1.27 -1.09 -8.86
C ASP A 15 -0.18 -1.68 -7.96
N VAL A 16 -0.35 -2.91 -7.47
CA VAL A 16 0.69 -3.64 -6.72
C VAL A 16 2.00 -3.71 -7.51
N ARG A 17 1.93 -4.10 -8.80
CA ARG A 17 3.13 -4.16 -9.66
C ARG A 17 3.78 -2.79 -9.87
N ARG A 18 2.98 -1.73 -9.95
CA ARG A 18 3.50 -0.35 -10.03
C ARG A 18 4.23 0.03 -8.75
N ARG A 19 3.64 -0.23 -7.58
CA ARG A 19 4.25 0.04 -6.26
C ARG A 19 5.55 -0.73 -6.03
N LEU A 20 5.62 -1.99 -6.47
CA LEU A 20 6.86 -2.77 -6.42
C LEU A 20 7.98 -2.11 -7.22
N ARG A 21 7.69 -1.63 -8.44
CA ARG A 21 8.69 -0.91 -9.25
C ARG A 21 9.11 0.41 -8.61
N GLU A 22 8.20 1.14 -7.97
CA GLU A 22 8.52 2.37 -7.25
C GLU A 22 9.42 2.12 -6.04
N MET A 23 9.19 1.02 -5.33
CA MET A 23 10.02 0.59 -4.21
C MET A 23 11.41 0.14 -4.67
N ASP A 24 11.50 -0.64 -5.75
CA ASP A 24 12.76 -1.06 -6.38
C ASP A 24 13.57 0.16 -6.83
N ALA A 25 12.94 1.10 -7.54
CA ALA A 25 13.55 2.35 -7.96
C ALA A 25 13.94 3.27 -6.77
N ALA A 26 13.34 3.11 -5.59
CA ALA A 26 13.73 3.85 -4.40
C ALA A 26 15.01 3.28 -3.78
N PHE A 27 15.22 1.97 -3.86
CA PHE A 27 16.46 1.32 -3.42
C PHE A 27 17.67 1.71 -4.27
N ASP A 28 17.46 1.95 -5.55
CA ASP A 28 18.53 2.32 -6.50
C ASP A 28 18.91 3.81 -6.48
N ARG A 29 18.28 4.64 -5.63
CA ARG A 29 18.59 6.07 -5.51
C ARG A 29 19.62 6.33 -4.41
N ASP A 30 20.59 7.19 -4.74
CA ASP A 30 21.39 7.88 -3.72
C ASP A 30 20.45 8.68 -2.80
N GLY A 31 20.49 8.39 -1.50
CA GLY A 31 19.61 9.02 -0.51
C GLY A 31 18.44 8.17 -0.03
N LEU A 32 18.51 6.83 -0.13
CA LEU A 32 17.55 5.94 0.53
C LEU A 32 17.53 6.20 2.05
N THR A 33 16.39 6.68 2.56
CA THR A 33 16.16 6.87 4.00
C THR A 33 15.14 5.88 4.53
N ALA A 34 15.19 5.62 5.84
CA ALA A 34 14.20 4.79 6.52
C ALA A 34 12.76 5.32 6.32
N LEU A 35 12.59 6.65 6.19
CA LEU A 35 11.30 7.26 5.90
C LEU A 35 10.79 6.90 4.51
N VAL A 36 11.64 7.04 3.48
CA VAL A 36 11.29 6.69 2.10
C VAL A 36 10.93 5.21 2.01
N LEU A 37 11.68 4.37 2.72
CA LEU A 37 11.40 2.95 2.81
C LEU A 37 10.03 2.67 3.45
N ALA A 38 9.75 3.29 4.60
CA ALA A 38 8.49 3.13 5.32
C ALA A 38 7.29 3.59 4.49
N LYS A 39 7.39 4.73 3.79
CA LYS A 39 6.35 5.24 2.88
C LYS A 39 6.06 4.25 1.74
N ASN A 40 7.10 3.72 1.10
CA ASN A 40 6.94 2.75 0.01
C ASN A 40 6.33 1.42 0.49
N PHE A 41 6.78 0.90 1.63
CA PHE A 41 6.20 -0.31 2.22
C PHE A 41 4.72 -0.13 2.59
N ALA A 42 4.36 1.00 3.20
CA ALA A 42 2.97 1.29 3.54
C ALA A 42 2.07 1.34 2.29
N ALA A 43 2.52 2.01 1.24
CA ALA A 43 1.80 2.11 -0.02
C ALA A 43 1.64 0.73 -0.71
N LEU A 44 2.70 -0.10 -0.69
CA LEU A 44 2.65 -1.46 -1.23
C LEU A 44 1.69 -2.36 -0.45
N ALA A 45 1.77 -2.33 0.89
CA ALA A 45 0.89 -3.12 1.75
C ALA A 45 -0.59 -2.75 1.54
N GLN A 46 -0.89 -1.46 1.38
CA GLN A 46 -2.25 -1.00 1.10
C GLN A 46 -2.75 -1.45 -0.28
N ALA A 47 -1.92 -1.35 -1.32
CA ALA A 47 -2.27 -1.83 -2.65
C ALA A 47 -2.50 -3.36 -2.67
N PHE A 48 -1.69 -4.11 -1.92
CA PHE A 48 -1.82 -5.56 -1.81
C PHE A 48 -3.12 -5.97 -1.11
N LEU A 49 -3.46 -5.30 0.00
CA LEU A 49 -4.73 -5.49 0.68
C LEU A 49 -5.92 -5.25 -0.26
N GLN A 50 -5.91 -4.14 -1.00
CA GLN A 50 -6.96 -3.81 -1.97
C GLN A 50 -7.07 -4.87 -3.07
N ALA A 51 -5.96 -5.39 -3.57
CA ALA A 51 -5.95 -6.46 -4.56
C ALA A 51 -6.53 -7.77 -4.01
N MET A 52 -6.18 -8.15 -2.77
CA MET A 52 -6.75 -9.32 -2.12
C MET A 52 -8.26 -9.17 -1.85
N GLU A 53 -8.71 -7.98 -1.48
CA GLU A 53 -10.14 -7.70 -1.27
C GLU A 53 -10.92 -7.77 -2.60
N ALA A 54 -10.37 -7.19 -3.67
CA ALA A 54 -10.95 -7.22 -5.01
C ALA A 54 -11.03 -8.64 -5.59
N ASP A 55 -10.08 -9.50 -5.24
CA ASP A 55 -10.04 -10.91 -5.67
C ASP A 55 -10.87 -11.84 -4.76
N GLY A 56 -11.53 -11.29 -3.74
CA GLY A 56 -12.36 -12.05 -2.79
C GLY A 56 -11.56 -12.96 -1.86
N GLN A 57 -10.23 -12.84 -1.84
CA GLN A 57 -9.32 -13.70 -1.06
C GLN A 57 -9.24 -13.29 0.43
N THR A 58 -9.90 -12.20 0.84
CA THR A 58 -9.91 -11.76 2.25
C THR A 58 -11.07 -12.34 3.05
N SER A 59 -10.77 -12.94 4.20
CA SER A 59 -11.79 -13.34 5.17
C SER A 59 -12.29 -12.14 6.02
N SER A 60 -13.45 -12.28 6.65
CA SER A 60 -13.97 -11.29 7.61
C SER A 60 -13.03 -11.10 8.80
N ARG A 61 -12.38 -12.16 9.26
CA ARG A 61 -11.37 -12.12 10.33
C ARG A 61 -10.15 -11.32 9.92
N PHE A 62 -9.67 -11.50 8.69
CA PHE A 62 -8.55 -10.74 8.16
C PHE A 62 -8.86 -9.23 8.11
N ARG A 63 -10.04 -8.84 7.61
CA ARG A 63 -10.48 -7.44 7.60
C ARG A 63 -10.58 -6.83 9.00
N ALA A 64 -11.05 -7.60 9.99
CA ALA A 64 -11.10 -7.16 11.38
C ALA A 64 -9.70 -6.92 11.98
N VAL A 65 -8.73 -7.78 11.67
CA VAL A 65 -7.33 -7.63 12.12
C VAL A 65 -6.68 -6.40 11.46
N VAL A 66 -6.84 -6.23 10.15
CA VAL A 66 -6.34 -5.04 9.43
C VAL A 66 -6.89 -3.76 10.02
N LYS A 67 -8.21 -3.70 10.26
CA LYS A 67 -8.85 -2.54 10.89
C LYS A 67 -8.34 -2.29 12.30
N ALA A 68 -8.07 -3.34 13.08
CA ALA A 68 -7.51 -3.22 14.43
C ALA A 68 -6.05 -2.72 14.42
N LEU A 69 -5.25 -3.11 13.42
CA LEU A 69 -3.89 -2.62 13.23
C LEU A 69 -3.87 -1.15 12.80
N ASP A 70 -4.78 -0.77 11.91
CA ASP A 70 -4.96 0.63 11.47
C ASP A 70 -5.40 1.52 12.65
N LEU A 71 -6.36 1.08 13.46
CA LEU A 71 -6.78 1.80 14.68
C LEU A 71 -5.67 1.94 15.73
N LYS A 72 -4.76 0.96 15.82
CA LYS A 72 -3.60 1.01 16.74
C LYS A 72 -2.47 1.89 16.22
N THR A 73 -2.47 2.25 14.94
CA THR A 73 -1.48 3.12 14.32
C THR A 73 -2.17 4.44 14.03
N PRO A 74 -2.24 5.39 14.97
CA PRO A 74 -3.06 6.57 14.79
C PRO A 74 -2.61 7.29 13.52
N SER A 75 -3.51 7.42 12.56
CA SER A 75 -3.22 8.07 11.27
C SER A 75 -2.67 9.49 11.49
N SER A 76 -3.07 10.12 12.61
CA SER A 76 -2.56 11.41 13.11
C SER A 76 -1.10 11.38 13.60
N GLN A 77 -0.62 10.26 14.14
CA GLN A 77 0.78 10.08 14.51
C GLN A 77 1.65 9.78 13.29
N LEU A 78 1.15 8.94 12.36
CA LEU A 78 1.81 8.69 11.08
C LEU A 78 1.96 9.98 10.28
N ALA A 79 0.89 10.76 10.08
CA ALA A 79 0.96 12.04 9.38
C ALA A 79 1.95 13.03 10.02
N ARG A 80 2.01 13.09 11.36
CA ARG A 80 3.01 13.90 12.08
C ARG A 80 4.44 13.41 11.88
N PHE A 81 4.67 12.10 11.87
CA PHE A 81 5.98 11.52 11.59
C PHE A 81 6.42 11.75 10.15
N LEU A 82 5.50 11.63 9.19
CA LEU A 82 5.80 11.84 7.77
C LEU A 82 6.07 13.32 7.44
N ALA A 83 5.34 14.25 8.07
CA ALA A 83 5.57 15.69 7.91
C ALA A 83 6.90 16.15 8.52
N LYS A 84 7.30 15.61 9.68
CA LYS A 84 8.56 15.96 10.36
C LYS A 84 9.82 15.52 9.62
N ALA A 85 9.69 14.62 8.65
CA ALA A 85 10.82 14.07 7.92
C ALA A 85 10.91 14.58 6.46
N GLU A 86 10.08 15.57 6.11
CA GLU A 86 10.16 16.36 4.87
C GLU A 86 10.76 17.76 5.10
N ASP A 87 10.94 18.18 6.36
CA ASP A 87 11.74 19.34 6.82
C ASP A 87 13.19 18.93 7.13
#